data_AF-I3MHF9-F1
#
_entry.id   AF-I3MHF9-F1
#
_cell.length_a   1.000
_cell.length_b   1.000
_cell.length_c   1.000
_cell.angle_alpha   90.00
_cell.angle_beta   90.00
_cell.angle_gamma   90.00
#
_symmetry.space_group_name_H-M   'P 1'
#
loop_
_entity.id
_entity.type
_entity.pdbx_description
1 polymer ?
#
loop_
_entity_poly.entity_id
_entity_poly.type
_entity_poly.pdbx_seq_one_letter_code
_entity_poly.pdbx_strand_id
1 'polypeptide(L)'
;LDELVGAYPNYNEEEEERRYYRRKRLGVLKNVLAASAGGMLTYGVYLGLLQMQLILHYDETYREVKYGNMGLPDIDSKMLMGINVTPIAALLYTPVLIRFFGTKWMMFLAVGIYALFVSTNYWERYYTLVPSAVALGMAIVPLWASMGNYITRMSQKYYEYSHYKEQDEQGPQQRPPRGSHAPYLLVFQAIFYSFFHLSFACAQLPMVYFLNYYLYDLNHTLYNVQSCGTNSHGILNGFNKTVLRTLPRSRNLIVVESVLMAVAFLAMLLVLGLCGAAYRPTEEIDLRSVGWGNIFQLPFKYVRDFRLRHLVPFFIYSGFEVLFACTGLALHSWESCTRTRRGRTSSLPSTTGGRRWPSSWCTWVPACP
;
A
#
# COMPACT_ATOMS: atom_id res chain seq x y z
N LEU A 1 4.41 32.38 49.14
CA LEU A 1 4.49 31.47 47.96
C LEU A 1 4.52 30.00 48.38
N ASP A 2 5.04 29.67 49.57
CA ASP A 2 5.10 28.28 50.08
C ASP A 2 3.76 27.68 50.53
N GLU A 3 2.70 28.49 50.69
CA GLU A 3 1.38 28.02 51.14
C GLU A 3 0.47 27.50 50.00
N LEU A 4 0.79 27.81 48.73
CA LEU A 4 0.01 27.33 47.59
C LEU A 4 0.49 25.95 47.08
N VAL A 5 1.65 25.48 47.56
CA VAL A 5 2.19 24.14 47.28
C VAL A 5 1.52 23.07 48.16
N GLY A 6 0.82 23.48 49.22
CA GLY A 6 0.14 22.57 50.16
C GLY A 6 -1.23 22.04 49.73
N ALA A 7 -1.73 22.36 48.53
CA ALA A 7 -3.13 22.09 48.17
C ALA A 7 -3.46 20.64 47.75
N TYR A 8 -2.45 19.77 47.52
CA TYR A 8 -2.71 18.35 47.19
C TYR A 8 -1.62 17.42 47.76
N PRO A 9 -1.73 16.94 49.02
CA PRO A 9 -0.76 16.03 49.64
C PRO A 9 -0.69 14.63 48.98
N ASN A 10 -1.56 14.34 47.99
CA ASN A 10 -1.57 13.10 47.20
C ASN A 10 -1.18 13.31 45.72
N TYR A 11 -0.75 14.51 45.31
CA TYR A 11 -0.35 14.78 43.93
C TYR A 11 1.14 14.47 43.75
N ASN A 12 1.43 13.27 43.23
CA ASN A 12 2.79 12.85 42.93
C ASN A 12 3.13 13.24 41.48
N GLU A 13 3.78 14.40 41.31
CA GLU A 13 4.15 14.98 40.02
C GLU A 13 4.91 13.97 39.13
N GLU A 14 5.83 13.19 39.69
CA GLU A 14 6.57 12.18 38.92
C GLU A 14 5.69 11.03 38.40
N GLU A 15 4.64 10.65 39.13
CA GLU A 15 3.71 9.63 38.68
C GLU A 15 2.79 10.16 37.59
N GLU A 16 2.33 11.41 37.73
CA GLU A 16 1.53 12.11 36.73
C GLU A 16 2.31 12.26 35.41
N GLU A 17 3.58 12.68 35.49
CA GLU A 17 4.48 12.77 34.33
C GLU A 17 4.74 11.40 33.70
N ARG A 18 5.00 10.35 34.50
CA ARG A 18 5.14 8.99 33.99
C ARG A 18 3.87 8.53 33.26
N ARG A 19 2.69 8.80 33.80
CA ARG A 19 1.40 8.49 33.16
C ARG A 19 1.22 9.30 31.88
N TYR A 20 1.59 10.58 31.88
CA TYR A 20 1.55 11.45 30.71
C TYR A 20 2.42 10.91 29.56
N TYR A 21 3.70 10.63 29.80
CA TYR A 21 4.61 10.09 28.79
C TYR A 21 4.20 8.68 28.34
N ARG A 22 3.64 7.85 29.22
CA ARG A 22 3.04 6.56 28.83
C ARG A 22 1.88 6.74 27.86
N ARG A 23 0.96 7.69 28.12
CA ARG A 23 -0.15 8.01 27.20
C ARG A 23 0.36 8.55 25.86
N LYS A 24 1.39 9.39 25.86
CA LYS A 24 2.01 9.91 24.63
C LYS A 24 2.65 8.79 23.79
N ARG A 25 3.42 7.90 24.41
CA ARG A 25 4.00 6.72 23.74
C ARG A 25 2.94 5.81 23.13
N LEU A 26 1.88 5.52 23.88
CA LEU A 26 0.77 4.71 23.38
C LEU A 26 0.01 5.42 22.23
N GLY A 27 -0.11 6.74 22.31
CA GLY A 27 -0.64 7.57 21.21
C GLY A 27 0.21 7.46 19.94
N VAL A 28 1.54 7.56 20.05
CA VAL A 28 2.45 7.39 18.91
C VAL A 28 2.32 6.00 18.30
N LEU A 29 2.30 4.94 19.12
CA LEU A 29 2.16 3.58 18.64
C LEU A 29 0.80 3.38 17.93
N LYS A 30 -0.29 3.87 18.51
CA LYS A 30 -1.63 3.83 17.89
C LYS A 30 -1.65 4.55 16.55
N ASN A 31 -1.01 5.72 16.46
CA ASN A 31 -0.92 6.51 15.25
C ASN A 31 -0.15 5.78 14.13
N VAL A 32 0.96 5.10 14.48
CA VAL A 32 1.76 4.29 13.55
C VAL A 32 0.96 3.09 13.07
N LEU A 33 0.30 2.36 13.97
CA LEU A 33 -0.54 1.21 13.61
C LEU A 33 -1.73 1.62 12.71
N ALA A 34 -2.37 2.75 13.01
CA ALA A 34 -3.45 3.27 12.20
C ALA A 34 -2.98 3.68 10.79
N ALA A 35 -1.82 4.32 10.69
CA ALA A 35 -1.20 4.65 9.41
C ALA A 35 -0.90 3.37 8.62
N SER A 36 -0.24 2.38 9.23
CA SER A 36 0.07 1.09 8.59
C SER A 36 -1.18 0.36 8.12
N ALA A 37 -2.23 0.29 8.94
CA ALA A 37 -3.50 -0.33 8.58
C ALA A 37 -4.23 0.43 7.45
N GLY A 38 -4.23 1.76 7.49
CA GLY A 38 -4.80 2.58 6.43
C GLY A 38 -4.08 2.41 5.09
N GLY A 39 -2.74 2.37 5.12
CA GLY A 39 -1.91 2.08 3.95
C GLY A 39 -2.18 0.67 3.40
N MET A 40 -2.24 -0.34 4.28
CA MET A 40 -2.56 -1.73 3.91
C MET A 40 -3.92 -1.83 3.21
N LEU A 41 -4.98 -1.27 3.79
CA LEU A 41 -6.32 -1.35 3.21
C LEU A 41 -6.40 -0.61 1.87
N THR A 42 -5.79 0.56 1.76
CA THR A 42 -5.78 1.37 0.53
C THR A 42 -5.05 0.64 -0.60
N TYR A 43 -3.85 0.09 -0.33
CA TYR A 43 -3.09 -0.70 -1.30
C TYR A 43 -3.79 -2.00 -1.67
N GLY A 44 -4.40 -2.68 -0.69
CA GLY A 44 -5.16 -3.92 -0.93
C GLY A 44 -6.33 -3.69 -1.88
N VAL A 45 -7.12 -2.64 -1.64
CA VAL A 45 -8.25 -2.26 -2.51
C VAL A 45 -7.76 -1.87 -3.90
N TYR A 46 -6.70 -1.05 -3.99
CA TYR A 46 -6.14 -0.62 -5.27
C TYR A 46 -5.65 -1.81 -6.12
N LEU A 47 -4.83 -2.69 -5.55
CA LEU A 47 -4.29 -3.84 -6.26
C LEU A 47 -5.40 -4.83 -6.64
N GLY A 48 -6.36 -5.07 -5.74
CA GLY A 48 -7.48 -5.98 -6.01
C GLY A 48 -8.40 -5.47 -7.13
N LEU A 49 -8.69 -4.16 -7.14
CA LEU A 49 -9.47 -3.54 -8.21
C LEU A 49 -8.72 -3.57 -9.54
N LEU A 50 -7.43 -3.19 -9.55
CA LEU A 50 -6.61 -3.19 -10.75
C LEU A 50 -6.51 -4.59 -11.35
N GLN A 51 -6.28 -5.62 -10.53
CA GLN A 51 -6.25 -7.01 -10.98
C GLN A 51 -7.61 -7.46 -11.55
N MET A 52 -8.71 -7.15 -10.86
CA MET A 52 -10.05 -7.51 -11.33
C MET A 52 -10.37 -6.88 -12.69
N GLN A 53 -10.03 -5.60 -12.86
CA GLN A 53 -10.26 -4.86 -14.09
C GLN A 53 -9.42 -5.44 -15.24
N LEU A 54 -8.12 -5.65 -15.04
CA LEU A 54 -7.25 -6.26 -16.06
C LEU A 54 -7.76 -7.63 -16.52
N ILE A 55 -8.27 -8.47 -15.62
CA ILE A 55 -8.79 -9.80 -15.98
C ILE A 55 -10.12 -9.70 -16.74
N LEU A 56 -11.02 -8.80 -16.32
CA LEU A 56 -12.31 -8.60 -16.99
C LEU A 56 -12.13 -7.99 -18.38
N HIS A 57 -11.24 -7.02 -18.53
CA HIS A 57 -10.98 -6.34 -19.81
C HIS A 57 -10.17 -7.17 -20.80
N TYR A 58 -9.47 -8.20 -20.32
CA TYR A 58 -8.75 -9.13 -21.18
C TYR A 58 -9.68 -10.02 -22.03
N ASP A 59 -10.89 -10.31 -21.56
CA ASP A 59 -11.85 -11.18 -22.24
C ASP A 59 -12.61 -10.48 -23.37
N GLU A 60 -12.56 -11.04 -24.58
CA GLU A 60 -13.24 -10.46 -25.75
C GLU A 60 -14.76 -10.42 -25.59
N THR A 61 -15.38 -11.44 -24.98
CA THR A 61 -16.84 -11.51 -24.85
C THR A 61 -17.36 -10.43 -23.90
N TYR A 62 -16.66 -10.19 -22.79
CA TYR A 62 -17.01 -9.13 -21.86
C TYR A 62 -16.83 -7.75 -22.50
N ARG A 63 -15.75 -7.55 -23.25
CA ARG A 63 -15.46 -6.30 -23.97
C ARG A 63 -16.54 -5.99 -25.00
N GLU A 64 -16.88 -6.93 -25.86
CA GLU A 64 -17.85 -6.72 -26.95
C GLU A 64 -19.28 -6.56 -26.43
N VAL A 65 -19.70 -7.36 -25.44
CA VAL A 65 -21.08 -7.32 -24.93
C VAL A 65 -21.33 -6.10 -24.06
N LYS A 66 -20.39 -5.71 -23.19
CA LYS A 66 -20.60 -4.60 -22.23
C LYS A 66 -20.24 -3.23 -22.82
N TYR A 67 -19.19 -3.17 -23.64
CA TYR A 67 -18.64 -1.91 -24.12
C TYR A 67 -18.69 -1.75 -25.65
N GLY A 68 -18.95 -2.83 -26.39
CA GLY A 68 -19.09 -2.82 -27.85
C GLY A 68 -17.85 -2.25 -28.52
N ASN A 69 -18.03 -1.17 -29.29
CA ASN A 69 -16.98 -0.50 -30.05
C ASN A 69 -16.17 0.54 -29.24
N MET A 70 -16.37 0.65 -27.92
CA MET A 70 -15.49 1.47 -27.10
C MET A 70 -14.16 0.75 -27.00
N GLY A 71 -13.11 1.31 -27.61
CA GLY A 71 -11.77 0.70 -27.69
C GLY A 71 -11.09 0.52 -26.32
N LEU A 72 -11.54 -0.43 -25.51
CA LEU A 72 -11.00 -0.75 -24.18
C LEU A 72 -9.49 -0.97 -24.16
N PRO A 73 -8.87 -1.69 -25.13
CA PRO A 73 -7.43 -1.88 -25.12
C PRO A 73 -6.64 -0.55 -25.16
N ASP A 74 -7.19 0.46 -25.84
CA ASP A 74 -6.61 1.80 -25.86
C ASP A 74 -6.84 2.53 -24.53
N ILE A 75 -8.01 2.35 -23.90
CA ILE A 75 -8.31 2.90 -22.56
C ILE A 75 -7.35 2.32 -21.50
N ASP A 76 -7.18 1.00 -21.47
CA ASP A 76 -6.32 0.32 -20.49
C ASP A 76 -4.85 0.65 -20.71
N SER A 77 -4.40 0.69 -21.97
CA SER A 77 -3.04 1.11 -22.32
C SER A 77 -2.77 2.53 -21.82
N LYS A 78 -3.71 3.46 -22.04
CA LYS A 78 -3.60 4.86 -21.57
C LYS A 78 -3.70 4.98 -20.06
N MET A 79 -4.55 4.18 -19.40
CA MET A 79 -4.62 4.10 -17.95
C MET A 79 -3.28 3.65 -17.37
N LEU A 80 -2.72 2.56 -17.88
CA LEU A 80 -1.45 2.00 -17.42
C LEU A 80 -0.28 2.96 -17.70
N MET A 81 -0.29 3.61 -18.86
CA MET A 81 0.67 4.67 -19.19
C MET A 81 0.55 5.85 -18.21
N GLY A 82 -0.67 6.29 -17.90
CA GLY A 82 -0.94 7.35 -16.92
C GLY A 82 -0.40 7.00 -15.53
N ILE A 83 -0.60 5.76 -15.07
CA ILE A 83 -0.11 5.32 -13.76
C ILE A 83 1.43 5.24 -13.72
N ASN A 84 2.08 4.82 -14.82
CA ASN A 84 3.52 4.56 -14.84
C ASN A 84 4.38 5.77 -15.21
N VAL A 85 3.91 6.66 -16.10
CA VAL A 85 4.69 7.81 -16.59
C VAL A 85 4.56 9.01 -15.66
N THR A 86 3.38 9.24 -15.11
CA THR A 86 3.09 10.40 -14.28
C THR A 86 3.92 10.51 -12.98
N PRO A 87 4.34 9.40 -12.32
CA PRO A 87 5.31 9.45 -11.22
C PRO A 87 6.59 10.24 -11.51
N ILE A 88 7.05 10.28 -12.77
CA ILE A 88 8.23 11.06 -13.18
C ILE A 88 7.97 12.56 -12.99
N ALA A 89 6.78 13.03 -13.39
CA ALA A 89 6.36 14.41 -13.16
C ALA A 89 6.12 14.67 -11.66
N ALA A 90 5.58 13.68 -10.93
CA ALA A 90 5.34 13.78 -9.51
C ALA A 90 6.62 14.10 -8.72
N LEU A 91 7.78 13.55 -9.11
CA LEU A 91 9.06 13.81 -8.44
C LEU A 91 9.41 15.30 -8.38
N LEU A 92 9.06 16.08 -9.42
CA LEU A 92 9.33 17.52 -9.47
C LEU A 92 8.50 18.30 -8.44
N TYR A 93 7.25 17.90 -8.25
CA TYR A 93 6.30 18.63 -7.38
C TYR A 93 6.21 18.07 -5.96
N THR A 94 6.62 16.82 -5.73
CA THR A 94 6.53 16.12 -4.43
C THR A 94 7.13 16.92 -3.26
N PRO A 95 8.35 17.48 -3.34
CA PRO A 95 8.98 18.18 -2.21
C PRO A 95 8.20 19.43 -1.78
N VAL A 96 7.64 20.15 -2.77
CA VAL A 96 6.83 21.35 -2.55
C VAL A 96 5.49 20.97 -1.95
N LEU A 97 4.81 19.97 -2.52
CA LEU A 97 3.51 19.48 -2.06
C LEU A 97 3.56 18.97 -0.61
N ILE A 98 4.55 18.14 -0.26
CA ILE A 98 4.69 17.59 1.09
C ILE A 98 4.94 18.71 2.11
N ARG A 99 5.72 19.74 1.76
CA ARG A 99 5.97 20.87 2.66
C ARG A 99 4.79 21.85 2.75
N PHE A 100 4.01 22.00 1.68
CA PHE A 100 2.85 22.88 1.67
C PHE A 100 1.70 22.32 2.51
N PHE A 101 1.29 21.07 2.23
CA PHE A 101 0.20 20.41 2.95
C PHE A 101 0.64 19.85 4.30
N GLY A 102 1.90 19.44 4.44
CA GLY A 102 2.40 18.68 5.58
C GLY A 102 2.21 17.17 5.39
N THR A 103 2.97 16.36 6.15
CA THR A 103 3.00 14.91 5.95
C THR A 103 1.66 14.22 6.19
N LYS A 104 0.92 14.60 7.24
CA LYS A 104 -0.41 14.03 7.54
C LYS A 104 -1.41 14.32 6.42
N TRP A 105 -1.52 15.58 6.00
CA TRP A 105 -2.50 16.00 5.00
C TRP A 105 -2.16 15.45 3.62
N MET A 106 -0.87 15.33 3.28
CA MET A 106 -0.46 14.67 2.03
C MET A 106 -0.86 13.20 2.01
N MET A 107 -0.68 12.47 3.13
CA MET A 107 -1.15 11.08 3.24
C MET A 107 -2.67 10.98 3.05
N PHE A 108 -3.44 11.86 3.70
CA PHE A 108 -4.89 11.90 3.55
C PHE A 108 -5.33 12.23 2.12
N LEU A 109 -4.74 13.24 1.50
CA LEU A 109 -5.03 13.64 0.12
C LEU A 109 -4.69 12.51 -0.86
N ALA A 110 -3.56 11.85 -0.69
CA ALA A 110 -3.19 10.72 -1.52
C ALA A 110 -4.16 9.55 -1.35
N VAL A 111 -4.48 9.12 -0.13
CA VAL A 111 -5.49 8.07 0.10
C VAL A 111 -6.86 8.48 -0.47
N GLY A 112 -7.21 9.76 -0.42
CA GLY A 112 -8.40 10.31 -1.08
C GLY A 112 -8.38 10.17 -2.61
N ILE A 113 -7.24 10.41 -3.26
CA ILE A 113 -7.07 10.17 -4.70
C ILE A 113 -7.20 8.69 -5.04
N TYR A 114 -6.68 7.79 -4.20
CA TYR A 114 -6.89 6.35 -4.36
C TYR A 114 -8.37 5.98 -4.25
N ALA A 115 -9.10 6.53 -3.28
CA ALA A 115 -10.54 6.33 -3.16
C ALA A 115 -11.31 6.93 -4.36
N LEU A 116 -10.86 8.07 -4.89
CA LEU A 116 -11.41 8.66 -6.10
C LEU A 116 -11.21 7.74 -7.30
N PHE A 117 -10.02 7.16 -7.47
CA PHE A 117 -9.75 6.17 -8.51
C PHE A 117 -10.73 4.99 -8.41
N VAL A 118 -10.92 4.43 -7.21
CA VAL A 118 -11.90 3.37 -6.97
C VAL A 118 -13.32 3.82 -7.35
N SER A 119 -13.73 5.03 -6.97
CA SER A 119 -15.06 5.57 -7.32
C SER A 119 -15.26 5.76 -8.83
N THR A 120 -14.21 6.15 -9.57
CA THR A 120 -14.30 6.33 -11.03
C THR A 120 -14.46 5.01 -11.79
N ASN A 121 -14.18 3.87 -11.14
CA ASN A 121 -14.39 2.55 -11.73
C ASN A 121 -15.88 2.13 -11.78
N TYR A 122 -16.79 2.79 -11.04
CA TYR A 122 -18.23 2.52 -11.20
C TYR A 122 -18.74 2.85 -12.60
N TRP A 123 -18.15 3.86 -13.24
CA TRP A 123 -18.49 4.29 -14.59
C TRP A 123 -17.21 4.46 -15.40
N GLU A 124 -16.71 3.33 -15.90
CA GLU A 124 -15.53 3.24 -16.76
C GLU A 124 -15.76 3.96 -18.09
N ARG A 125 -15.39 5.24 -18.15
CA ARG A 125 -15.35 6.03 -19.38
C ARG A 125 -13.98 6.66 -19.53
N TYR A 126 -13.61 6.92 -20.78
CA TYR A 126 -12.35 7.55 -21.12
C TYR A 126 -12.09 8.84 -20.33
N TYR A 127 -13.09 9.71 -20.24
CA TYR A 127 -12.97 11.02 -19.57
C TYR A 127 -12.98 10.96 -18.03
N THR A 128 -13.33 9.81 -17.42
CA THR A 128 -13.29 9.63 -15.96
C THR A 128 -12.07 8.83 -15.52
N LEU A 129 -11.75 7.75 -16.24
CA LEU A 129 -10.70 6.79 -15.88
C LEU A 129 -9.29 7.32 -16.17
N VAL A 130 -9.09 8.00 -17.32
CA VAL A 130 -7.76 8.53 -17.66
C VAL A 130 -7.32 9.63 -16.70
N PRO A 131 -8.17 10.64 -16.36
CA PRO A 131 -7.77 11.64 -15.37
C PRO A 131 -7.54 11.08 -13.97
N SER A 132 -8.32 10.09 -13.53
CA SER A 132 -8.11 9.45 -12.23
C SER A 132 -6.82 8.63 -12.19
N ALA A 133 -6.45 7.97 -13.30
CA ALA A 133 -5.17 7.27 -13.45
C ALA A 133 -3.97 8.22 -13.40
N VAL A 134 -4.06 9.38 -14.06
CA VAL A 134 -3.04 10.42 -13.98
C VAL A 134 -2.94 10.98 -12.55
N ALA A 135 -4.08 11.27 -11.91
CA ALA A 135 -4.10 11.72 -10.52
C ALA A 135 -3.47 10.68 -9.58
N LEU A 136 -3.74 9.40 -9.79
CA LEU A 136 -3.14 8.30 -9.04
C LEU A 136 -1.62 8.27 -9.26
N GLY A 137 -1.15 8.35 -10.50
CA GLY A 137 0.27 8.43 -10.85
C GLY A 137 0.98 9.62 -10.19
N MET A 138 0.32 10.78 -10.10
CA MET A 138 0.83 11.95 -9.37
C MET A 138 0.93 11.70 -7.85
N ALA A 139 0.04 10.88 -7.28
CA ALA A 139 -0.10 10.68 -5.85
C ALA A 139 0.73 9.51 -5.29
N ILE A 140 1.06 8.49 -6.10
CA ILE A 140 1.81 7.29 -5.68
C ILE A 140 3.13 7.66 -4.97
N VAL A 141 3.95 8.49 -5.62
CA VAL A 141 5.29 8.83 -5.09
C VAL A 141 5.21 9.70 -3.82
N PRO A 142 4.41 10.79 -3.79
CA PRO A 142 4.20 11.55 -2.56
C PRO A 142 3.61 10.74 -1.41
N LEU A 143 2.73 9.77 -1.69
CA LEU A 143 2.15 8.89 -0.67
C LEU A 143 3.26 8.13 0.04
N TRP A 144 4.12 7.43 -0.69
CA TRP A 144 5.24 6.69 -0.12
C TRP A 144 6.25 7.59 0.60
N ALA A 145 6.58 8.72 0.00
CA ALA A 145 7.51 9.68 0.60
C ALA A 145 6.99 10.26 1.92
N SER A 146 5.71 10.62 1.98
CA SER A 146 5.07 11.13 3.20
C SER A 146 4.89 10.03 4.25
N MET A 147 4.53 8.81 3.85
CA MET A 147 4.42 7.64 4.72
C MET A 147 5.75 7.31 5.40
N GLY A 148 6.83 7.20 4.62
CA GLY A 148 8.17 6.91 5.16
C GLY A 148 8.66 8.00 6.11
N ASN A 149 8.44 9.27 5.75
CA ASN A 149 8.76 10.41 6.61
C ASN A 149 7.94 10.37 7.92
N TYR A 150 6.64 10.10 7.83
CA TYR A 150 5.74 10.01 8.98
C TYR A 150 6.17 8.91 9.96
N ILE A 151 6.46 7.69 9.47
CA ILE A 151 6.89 6.56 10.31
C ILE A 151 8.23 6.84 10.97
N THR A 152 9.20 7.35 10.21
CA THR A 152 10.54 7.68 10.72
C THR A 152 10.46 8.76 11.80
N ARG A 153 9.67 9.82 11.58
CA ARG A 153 9.48 10.90 12.55
C ARG A 153 8.73 10.43 13.81
N MET A 154 7.72 9.57 13.66
CA MET A 154 7.02 8.98 14.81
C MET A 154 7.96 8.11 15.65
N SER A 155 8.86 7.37 15.00
CA SER A 155 9.89 6.61 15.71
C SER A 155 10.87 7.51 16.48
N GLN A 156 11.32 8.60 15.86
CA GLN A 156 12.18 9.60 16.53
C GLN A 156 11.49 10.22 17.75
N LYS A 157 10.21 10.61 17.63
CA LYS A 157 9.42 11.10 18.77
C LYS A 157 9.23 10.06 19.86
N TYR A 158 9.04 8.80 19.49
CA TYR A 158 8.93 7.71 20.45
C TYR A 158 10.24 7.56 21.24
N TYR A 159 11.38 7.63 20.56
CA TYR A 159 12.71 7.60 21.17
C TYR A 159 12.94 8.80 22.12
N GLU A 160 12.58 10.01 21.69
CA GLU A 160 12.66 11.22 22.52
C GLU A 160 11.79 11.08 23.78
N TYR A 161 10.56 10.58 23.68
CA TYR A 161 9.70 10.37 24.85
C TYR A 161 10.16 9.22 25.77
N SER A 162 10.93 8.25 25.27
CA SER A 162 11.47 7.19 26.11
C SER A 162 12.75 7.61 26.84
N HIS A 163 13.58 8.46 26.21
CA HIS A 163 14.85 8.92 26.77
C HIS A 163 14.76 10.31 27.43
N TYR A 164 13.57 10.93 27.47
CA TYR A 164 13.37 12.23 28.11
C TYR A 164 13.87 12.25 29.57
N LYS A 165 13.61 11.18 30.34
CA LYS A 165 14.01 11.10 31.76
C LYS A 165 15.52 10.91 31.95
N GLU A 166 16.18 10.18 31.05
CA GLU A 166 17.64 10.02 31.07
C GLU A 166 18.36 11.32 30.68
N GLN A 167 17.73 12.17 29.86
CA GLN A 167 18.28 13.49 29.47
C GLN A 167 18.13 14.56 30.55
N ASP A 168 17.03 14.57 31.32
CA ASP A 168 16.88 15.50 32.46
C ASP A 168 17.97 15.28 33.52
N GLU A 169 18.42 14.03 33.71
CA GLU A 169 19.53 13.70 34.64
C GLU A 169 20.93 13.97 34.04
N GLN A 170 21.08 14.03 32.72
CA GLN A 170 22.37 14.20 32.01
C GLN A 170 22.64 15.62 31.49
N GLY A 171 21.70 16.55 31.66
CA GLY A 171 21.84 17.96 31.31
C GLY A 171 21.50 18.30 29.84
N PRO A 172 21.07 19.56 29.57
CA PRO A 172 20.30 19.94 28.37
C PRO A 172 21.08 20.06 27.04
N GLN A 173 22.33 19.59 26.95
CA GLN A 173 23.24 19.98 25.85
C GLN A 173 23.73 18.86 24.93
N GLN A 174 23.50 17.59 25.25
CA GLN A 174 23.86 16.51 24.32
C GLN A 174 22.66 16.18 23.43
N ARG A 175 22.67 16.72 22.20
CA ARG A 175 21.86 16.16 21.11
C ARG A 175 22.09 14.64 21.10
N PRO A 176 21.04 13.81 21.11
CA PRO A 176 21.20 12.37 21.17
C PRO A 176 22.17 11.89 20.08
N PRO A 177 23.09 10.96 20.38
CA PRO A 177 24.08 10.51 19.44
C PRO A 177 23.41 10.04 18.13
N ARG A 178 23.95 10.49 16.99
CA ARG A 178 23.43 10.15 15.66
C ARG A 178 23.40 8.63 15.50
N GLY A 179 22.19 8.05 15.57
CA GLY A 179 21.95 6.62 15.33
C GLY A 179 21.29 5.84 16.47
N SER A 180 21.12 6.42 17.66
CA SER A 180 20.52 5.74 18.82
C SER A 180 19.03 5.39 18.66
N HIS A 181 18.34 5.98 17.67
CA HIS A 181 16.94 5.70 17.34
C HIS A 181 16.74 4.47 16.44
N ALA A 182 17.82 3.84 15.97
CA ALA A 182 17.78 2.67 15.08
C ALA A 182 16.94 1.48 15.60
N PRO A 183 17.01 1.04 16.88
CA PRO A 183 16.23 -0.12 17.31
C PRO A 183 14.72 0.13 17.28
N TYR A 184 14.26 1.32 17.68
CA TYR A 184 12.84 1.67 17.61
C TYR A 184 12.37 1.87 16.17
N LEU A 185 13.22 2.41 15.30
CA LEU A 185 12.93 2.58 13.89
C LEU A 185 12.75 1.22 13.22
N LEU A 186 13.62 0.26 13.51
CA LEU A 186 13.56 -1.09 12.95
C LEU A 186 12.25 -1.78 13.32
N VAL A 187 11.84 -1.75 14.60
CA VAL A 187 10.58 -2.35 15.04
C VAL A 187 9.36 -1.71 14.35
N PHE A 188 9.33 -0.38 14.26
CA PHE A 188 8.21 0.32 13.62
C PHE A 188 8.15 0.04 12.12
N GLN A 189 9.30 0.02 11.46
CA GLN A 189 9.41 -0.27 10.04
C GLN A 189 9.04 -1.73 9.72
N ALA A 190 9.42 -2.68 10.58
CA ALA A 190 9.07 -4.09 10.45
C ALA A 190 7.55 -4.31 10.55
N ILE A 191 6.89 -3.68 11.51
CA ILE A 191 5.42 -3.73 11.64
C ILE A 191 4.77 -3.10 10.41
N PHE A 192 5.24 -1.92 9.99
CA PHE A 192 4.72 -1.23 8.81
C PHE A 192 4.82 -2.10 7.54
N TYR A 193 5.98 -2.68 7.25
CA TYR A 193 6.14 -3.54 6.09
C TYR A 193 5.36 -4.85 6.20
N SER A 194 5.19 -5.41 7.40
CA SER A 194 4.35 -6.60 7.61
C SER A 194 2.90 -6.35 7.22
N PHE A 195 2.34 -5.20 7.61
CA PHE A 195 1.00 -4.78 7.18
C PHE A 195 0.96 -4.47 5.68
N PHE A 196 2.00 -3.83 5.14
CA PHE A 196 2.08 -3.58 3.71
C PHE A 196 2.10 -4.88 2.90
N HIS A 197 2.87 -5.90 3.27
CA HIS A 197 2.88 -7.18 2.58
C HIS A 197 1.58 -7.97 2.77
N LEU A 198 0.92 -7.85 3.93
CA LEU A 198 -0.41 -8.40 4.15
C LEU A 198 -1.45 -7.82 3.18
N SER A 199 -1.27 -6.57 2.72
CA SER A 199 -2.15 -5.97 1.72
C SER A 199 -2.22 -6.74 0.41
N PHE A 200 -1.14 -7.40 -0.01
CA PHE A 200 -1.11 -8.22 -1.23
C PHE A 200 -2.01 -9.44 -1.11
N ALA A 201 -2.08 -10.05 0.08
CA ALA A 201 -3.02 -11.14 0.34
C ALA A 201 -4.46 -10.62 0.39
N CYS A 202 -4.70 -9.49 1.04
CA CYS A 202 -6.02 -8.85 1.06
C CYS A 202 -6.50 -8.44 -0.34
N ALA A 203 -5.60 -8.05 -1.24
CA ALA A 203 -5.91 -7.69 -2.62
C ALA A 203 -6.49 -8.87 -3.42
N GLN A 204 -6.18 -10.11 -3.05
CA GLN A 204 -6.72 -11.30 -3.72
C GLN A 204 -8.15 -11.65 -3.30
N LEU A 205 -8.71 -11.03 -2.26
CA LEU A 205 -10.04 -11.40 -1.75
C LEU A 205 -11.15 -11.26 -2.82
N PRO A 206 -11.25 -10.16 -3.59
CA PRO A 206 -12.25 -10.06 -4.67
C PRO A 206 -12.06 -11.13 -5.74
N MET A 207 -10.82 -11.43 -6.10
CA MET A 207 -10.49 -12.46 -7.08
C MET A 207 -10.96 -13.86 -6.61
N VAL A 208 -10.64 -14.23 -5.37
CA VAL A 208 -10.95 -15.55 -4.80
C VAL A 208 -12.45 -15.74 -4.56
N TYR A 209 -13.13 -14.74 -3.98
CA TYR A 209 -14.53 -14.87 -3.58
C TYR A 209 -15.52 -14.62 -4.72
N PHE A 210 -15.17 -13.78 -5.69
CA PHE A 210 -16.07 -13.42 -6.79
C PHE A 210 -15.60 -14.02 -8.11
N LEU A 211 -14.42 -13.65 -8.60
CA LEU A 211 -14.05 -13.91 -9.99
C LEU A 211 -13.73 -15.38 -10.28
N ASN A 212 -13.16 -16.11 -9.31
CA ASN A 212 -12.76 -17.51 -9.45
C ASN A 212 -13.90 -18.45 -9.93
N TYR A 213 -15.14 -18.14 -9.58
CA TYR A 213 -16.30 -18.95 -9.97
C TYR A 213 -16.69 -18.78 -11.46
N TYR A 214 -16.29 -17.68 -12.09
CA TYR A 214 -16.63 -17.35 -13.47
C TYR A 214 -15.55 -17.79 -14.47
N LEU A 215 -14.39 -18.25 -14.00
CA LEU A 215 -13.26 -18.60 -14.86
C LEU A 215 -13.37 -20.03 -15.40
N TYR A 216 -12.89 -20.21 -16.64
CA TYR A 216 -12.68 -21.52 -17.24
C TYR A 216 -11.58 -22.31 -16.53
N ASP A 217 -11.60 -23.63 -16.69
CA ASP A 217 -10.48 -24.47 -16.26
C ASP A 217 -9.25 -24.25 -17.15
N LEU A 218 -8.07 -24.49 -16.57
CA LEU A 218 -6.76 -24.26 -17.18
C LEU A 218 -6.59 -24.90 -18.57
N ASN A 219 -7.23 -26.06 -18.79
CA ASN A 219 -7.15 -26.79 -20.06
C ASN A 219 -7.63 -25.95 -21.26
N HIS A 220 -8.60 -25.05 -21.06
CA HIS A 220 -9.12 -24.20 -22.12
C HIS A 220 -8.32 -22.89 -22.27
N THR A 221 -7.87 -22.32 -21.15
CA THR A 221 -7.17 -21.02 -21.15
C THR A 221 -5.71 -21.14 -21.59
N LEU A 222 -5.05 -22.26 -21.26
CA LEU A 222 -3.64 -22.54 -21.56
C LEU A 222 -3.45 -23.46 -22.76
N TYR A 223 -4.49 -23.74 -23.55
CA TYR A 223 -4.44 -24.73 -24.63
C TYR A 223 -3.33 -24.46 -25.66
N ASN A 224 -3.07 -23.20 -25.98
CA ASN A 224 -2.10 -22.79 -27.01
C ASN A 224 -0.73 -22.37 -26.43
N VAL A 225 -0.47 -22.66 -25.16
CA VAL A 225 0.81 -22.34 -24.51
C VAL A 225 1.80 -23.48 -24.78
N GLN A 226 2.75 -23.23 -25.69
CA GLN A 226 3.76 -24.23 -26.10
C GLN A 226 5.06 -24.15 -25.28
N SER A 227 5.42 -22.96 -24.79
CA SER A 227 6.60 -22.73 -23.96
C SER A 227 6.26 -21.80 -22.79
N CYS A 228 6.80 -22.11 -21.61
CA CYS A 228 6.71 -21.26 -20.42
C CYS A 228 8.05 -21.22 -19.68
N GLY A 229 8.15 -20.42 -18.61
CA GLY A 229 9.39 -20.27 -17.84
C GLY A 229 10.46 -19.45 -18.59
N THR A 230 11.66 -20.00 -18.73
CA THR A 230 12.82 -19.30 -19.31
C THR A 230 12.67 -18.99 -20.80
N ASN A 231 11.78 -19.70 -21.50
CA ASN A 231 11.53 -19.56 -22.93
C ASN A 231 10.28 -18.70 -23.22
N SER A 232 9.94 -17.78 -22.31
CA SER A 232 8.83 -16.85 -22.47
C SER A 232 9.28 -15.61 -23.25
N HIS A 233 8.58 -15.30 -24.35
CA HIS A 233 8.84 -14.12 -25.19
C HIS A 233 7.76 -13.05 -24.97
N GLY A 234 7.60 -12.57 -23.73
CA GLY A 234 6.56 -11.59 -23.35
C GLY A 234 5.80 -12.00 -22.09
N ILE A 235 4.85 -11.16 -21.64
CA ILE A 235 4.10 -11.39 -20.40
C ILE A 235 3.08 -12.53 -20.55
N LEU A 236 2.37 -12.60 -21.68
CA LEU A 236 1.36 -13.63 -21.97
C LEU A 236 1.43 -14.02 -23.45
N ASN A 237 2.19 -15.07 -23.77
CA ASN A 237 2.23 -15.63 -25.13
C ASN A 237 1.39 -16.91 -25.24
N GLY A 238 0.56 -16.99 -26.28
CA GLY A 238 -0.28 -18.17 -26.53
C GLY A 238 -1.46 -18.31 -25.55
N PHE A 239 -1.76 -17.29 -24.75
CA PHE A 239 -2.92 -17.29 -23.87
C PHE A 239 -4.21 -17.12 -24.68
N ASN A 240 -5.24 -17.89 -24.35
CA ASN A 240 -6.51 -17.80 -25.06
C ASN A 240 -7.15 -16.42 -24.86
N LYS A 241 -7.95 -15.95 -25.82
CA LYS A 241 -8.59 -14.63 -25.77
C LYS A 241 -9.83 -14.58 -24.88
N THR A 242 -10.38 -15.75 -24.54
CA THR A 242 -11.55 -15.89 -23.66
C THR A 242 -11.19 -16.66 -22.41
N VAL A 243 -11.40 -16.04 -21.24
CA VAL A 243 -11.06 -16.59 -19.92
C VAL A 243 -12.29 -16.79 -19.04
N LEU A 244 -13.42 -16.12 -19.32
CA LEU A 244 -14.66 -16.24 -18.55
C LEU A 244 -15.60 -17.29 -19.16
N ARG A 245 -16.02 -18.26 -18.34
CA ARG A 245 -17.02 -19.28 -18.69
C ARG A 245 -18.42 -18.71 -18.78
N THR A 246 -18.76 -17.80 -17.88
CA THR A 246 -20.05 -17.14 -17.84
C THR A 246 -19.82 -15.67 -17.54
N LEU A 247 -20.56 -14.79 -18.21
CA LEU A 247 -20.46 -13.36 -17.93
C LEU A 247 -20.95 -13.07 -16.51
N PRO A 248 -20.19 -12.30 -15.72
CA PRO A 248 -20.58 -11.94 -14.37
C PRO A 248 -21.81 -11.04 -14.41
N ARG A 249 -22.80 -11.36 -13.56
CA ARG A 249 -23.99 -10.50 -13.42
C ARG A 249 -23.58 -9.13 -12.86
N SER A 250 -24.12 -8.07 -13.47
CA SER A 250 -23.90 -6.68 -13.04
C SER A 250 -24.18 -6.45 -11.55
N ARG A 251 -25.20 -7.13 -11.00
CA ARG A 251 -25.53 -7.07 -9.56
C ARG A 251 -24.41 -7.58 -8.64
N ASN A 252 -23.66 -8.60 -9.06
CA ASN A 252 -22.58 -9.13 -8.22
C ASN A 252 -21.34 -8.24 -8.30
N LEU A 253 -21.05 -7.72 -9.50
CA LEU A 253 -19.93 -6.82 -9.74
C LEU A 253 -20.10 -5.51 -8.95
N ILE A 254 -21.28 -4.88 -9.00
CA ILE A 254 -21.55 -3.64 -8.24
C ILE A 254 -21.47 -3.85 -6.72
N VAL A 255 -21.87 -5.03 -6.22
CA VAL A 255 -21.76 -5.36 -4.79
C VAL A 255 -20.29 -5.43 -4.39
N VAL A 256 -19.44 -6.12 -5.15
CA VAL A 256 -18.00 -6.22 -4.85
C VAL A 256 -17.33 -4.85 -4.91
N GLU A 257 -17.61 -4.04 -5.92
CA GLU A 257 -17.10 -2.67 -6.03
C GLU A 257 -17.58 -1.78 -4.88
N SER A 258 -18.83 -1.91 -4.44
CA SER A 258 -19.35 -1.20 -3.26
C SER A 258 -18.67 -1.59 -1.95
N VAL A 259 -18.34 -2.87 -1.77
CA VAL A 259 -17.56 -3.33 -0.62
C VAL A 259 -16.14 -2.76 -0.67
N LEU A 260 -15.50 -2.78 -1.84
CA LEU A 260 -14.17 -2.19 -2.04
C LEU A 260 -14.16 -0.68 -1.74
N MET A 261 -15.17 0.05 -2.21
CA MET A 261 -15.32 1.47 -1.95
C MET A 261 -15.56 1.76 -0.46
N ALA A 262 -16.39 0.95 0.22
CA ALA A 262 -16.62 1.07 1.66
C ALA A 262 -15.34 0.86 2.47
N VAL A 263 -14.52 -0.14 2.09
CA VAL A 263 -13.22 -0.41 2.73
C VAL A 263 -12.22 0.73 2.45
N ALA A 264 -12.18 1.27 1.23
CA ALA A 264 -11.35 2.43 0.90
C ALA A 264 -11.74 3.67 1.72
N PHE A 265 -13.05 3.92 1.87
CA PHE A 265 -13.55 5.02 2.68
C PHE A 265 -13.23 4.83 4.17
N LEU A 266 -13.35 3.61 4.68
CA LEU A 266 -12.93 3.27 6.04
C LEU A 266 -11.43 3.49 6.25
N ALA A 267 -10.59 3.10 5.29
CA ALA A 267 -9.15 3.37 5.34
C ALA A 267 -8.83 4.87 5.40
N MET A 268 -9.54 5.67 4.59
CA MET A 268 -9.42 7.12 4.59
C MET A 268 -9.84 7.74 5.93
N LEU A 269 -10.95 7.29 6.53
CA LEU A 269 -11.38 7.73 7.86
C LEU A 269 -10.40 7.34 8.96
N LEU A 270 -9.81 6.14 8.89
CA LEU A 270 -8.76 5.69 9.80
C LEU A 270 -7.54 6.61 9.73
N VAL A 271 -7.07 6.94 8.52
CA VAL A 271 -5.94 7.85 8.34
C VAL A 271 -6.28 9.25 8.87
N LEU A 272 -7.48 9.77 8.59
CA LEU A 272 -7.88 11.11 9.02
C LEU A 272 -8.03 11.22 10.55
N GLY A 273 -8.76 10.28 11.14
CA GLY A 273 -9.19 10.32 12.54
C GLY A 273 -8.17 9.77 13.53
N LEU A 274 -7.37 8.78 13.13
CA LEU A 274 -6.42 8.12 14.03
C LEU A 274 -4.96 8.54 13.79
N CYS A 275 -4.61 9.13 12.64
CA CYS A 275 -3.27 9.72 12.51
C CYS A 275 -3.26 11.08 13.22
N GLY A 276 -2.54 11.16 14.34
CA GLY A 276 -2.27 12.43 15.03
C GLY A 276 -1.37 13.37 14.20
N ALA A 277 -1.26 14.63 14.63
CA ALA A 277 -0.34 15.58 14.01
C ALA A 277 1.12 15.14 14.20
N ALA A 278 1.81 14.83 13.10
CA ALA A 278 3.23 14.48 13.13
C ALA A 278 4.13 15.70 13.31
N TYR A 279 3.75 16.86 12.81
CA TYR A 279 4.51 18.10 12.96
C TYR A 279 4.05 18.90 14.17
N ARG A 280 5.00 19.41 14.96
CA ARG A 280 4.75 20.56 15.85
C ARG A 280 4.64 21.81 14.98
N PRO A 281 3.75 22.76 15.30
CA PRO A 281 3.65 24.03 14.57
C PRO A 281 4.99 24.77 14.47
N THR A 282 5.85 24.66 15.49
CA THR A 282 7.19 25.26 15.50
C THR A 282 8.10 24.72 14.40
N GLU A 283 8.07 23.42 14.13
CA GLU A 283 8.88 22.79 13.07
C GLU A 283 8.32 23.08 11.67
N GLU A 284 7.01 23.34 11.56
CA GLU A 284 6.39 23.74 10.28
C GLU A 284 6.77 25.17 9.89
N ILE A 285 6.85 26.08 10.87
CA ILE A 285 7.32 27.45 10.66
C ILE A 285 8.80 27.46 10.25
N ASP A 286 9.63 26.64 10.91
CA ASP A 286 11.05 26.52 10.58
C ASP A 286 11.25 25.96 9.15
N LEU A 287 10.47 24.95 8.75
CA LEU A 287 10.48 24.43 7.37
C LEU A 287 10.01 25.43 6.32
N ARG A 288 9.05 26.31 6.65
CA ARG A 288 8.57 27.38 5.76
C ARG A 288 9.59 28.52 5.62
N SER A 289 10.45 28.73 6.61
CA SER A 289 11.47 29.78 6.58
C SER A 289 12.55 29.59 5.48
N VAL A 290 12.76 28.36 5.02
CA VAL A 290 13.77 27.99 4.00
C VAL A 290 13.48 28.59 2.61
N GLY A 291 12.24 29.04 2.37
CA GLY A 291 11.80 29.68 1.13
C GLY A 291 11.51 28.71 -0.02
N TRP A 292 10.48 29.01 -0.83
CA TRP A 292 9.92 28.12 -1.85
C TRP A 292 10.87 27.83 -3.03
N GLY A 293 11.66 28.82 -3.47
CA GLY A 293 12.61 28.64 -4.59
C GLY A 293 13.74 27.65 -4.28
N ASN A 294 14.24 27.66 -3.04
CA ASN A 294 15.30 26.75 -2.60
C ASN A 294 14.77 25.31 -2.47
N ILE A 295 13.50 25.13 -2.06
CA ILE A 295 12.88 23.81 -1.88
C ILE A 295 12.89 22.99 -3.18
N PHE A 296 12.68 23.63 -4.32
CA PHE A 296 12.70 22.96 -5.62
C PHE A 296 14.11 22.48 -6.01
N GLN A 297 15.14 23.25 -5.69
CA GLN A 297 16.53 22.94 -6.06
C GLN A 297 17.23 21.96 -5.10
N LEU A 298 16.79 21.90 -3.84
CA LEU A 298 17.41 21.06 -2.81
C LEU A 298 17.54 19.57 -3.19
N PRO A 299 16.50 18.87 -3.69
CA PRO A 299 16.60 17.47 -4.14
C PRO A 299 17.69 17.26 -5.20
N PHE A 300 17.78 18.17 -6.18
CA PHE A 300 18.81 18.10 -7.22
C PHE A 300 20.21 18.36 -6.67
N LYS A 301 20.34 19.22 -5.65
CA LYS A 301 21.61 19.45 -4.96
C LYS A 301 22.10 18.20 -4.22
N TYR A 302 21.18 17.37 -3.69
CA TYR A 302 21.52 16.10 -3.02
C TYR A 302 22.08 15.02 -3.95
N VAL A 303 22.03 15.18 -5.28
CA VAL A 303 22.71 14.29 -6.25
C VAL A 303 24.25 14.30 -6.06
N ARG A 304 24.78 15.32 -5.38
CA ARG A 304 26.20 15.38 -4.97
C ARG A 304 26.54 14.49 -3.78
N ASP A 305 25.58 13.94 -3.05
CA ASP A 305 25.87 13.03 -1.93
C ASP A 305 26.36 11.68 -2.47
N PHE A 306 27.55 11.27 -2.00
CA PHE A 306 28.20 10.03 -2.40
C PHE A 306 27.34 8.79 -2.09
N ARG A 307 26.62 8.82 -0.96
CA ARG A 307 25.77 7.68 -0.53
C ARG A 307 24.61 7.46 -1.48
N LEU A 308 23.98 8.55 -1.94
CA LEU A 308 22.82 8.46 -2.83
C LEU A 308 23.20 7.82 -4.16
N ARG A 309 24.39 8.12 -4.70
CA ARG A 309 24.87 7.52 -5.96
C ARG A 309 25.00 6.00 -5.89
N HIS A 310 25.39 5.46 -4.73
CA HIS A 310 25.50 4.01 -4.52
C HIS A 310 24.16 3.37 -4.17
N LEU A 311 23.24 4.12 -3.57
CA LEU A 311 21.89 3.64 -3.23
C LEU A 311 20.91 3.68 -4.41
N VAL A 312 21.15 4.50 -5.44
CA VAL A 312 20.29 4.55 -6.65
C VAL A 312 20.16 3.17 -7.33
N PRO A 313 21.24 2.42 -7.59
CA PRO A 313 21.12 1.04 -8.10
C PRO A 313 20.27 0.13 -7.21
N PHE A 314 20.36 0.30 -5.89
CA PHE A 314 19.54 -0.47 -4.94
C PHE A 314 18.05 -0.12 -5.05
N PHE A 315 17.70 1.15 -5.23
CA PHE A 315 16.31 1.55 -5.47
C PHE A 315 15.76 1.03 -6.80
N ILE A 316 16.59 0.99 -7.86
CA ILE A 316 16.21 0.41 -9.15
C ILE A 316 15.97 -1.10 -8.98
N TYR A 317 16.88 -1.80 -8.31
CA TYR A 317 16.71 -3.22 -8.01
C TYR A 317 15.43 -3.50 -7.22
N SER A 318 15.15 -2.71 -6.18
CA SER A 318 13.92 -2.89 -5.38
C SER A 318 12.64 -2.55 -6.17
N GLY A 319 12.69 -1.61 -7.11
CA GLY A 319 11.58 -1.40 -8.03
C GLY A 319 11.33 -2.60 -8.94
N PHE A 320 12.40 -3.17 -9.50
CA PHE A 320 12.32 -4.33 -10.39
C PHE A 320 11.91 -5.61 -9.66
N GLU A 321 12.41 -5.86 -8.44
CA GLU A 321 12.04 -7.05 -7.66
C GLU A 321 10.54 -7.03 -7.33
N VAL A 322 9.99 -5.87 -6.92
CA VAL A 322 8.59 -5.75 -6.54
C VAL A 322 7.70 -5.87 -7.77
N LEU A 323 8.08 -5.27 -8.90
CA LEU A 323 7.33 -5.42 -10.14
C LEU A 323 7.34 -6.87 -10.60
N PHE A 324 8.49 -7.54 -10.55
CA PHE A 324 8.62 -8.96 -10.86
C PHE A 324 7.76 -9.84 -9.93
N ALA A 325 7.79 -9.57 -8.62
CA ALA A 325 6.96 -10.26 -7.63
C ALA A 325 5.47 -10.01 -7.86
N CYS A 326 5.05 -8.79 -8.23
CA CYS A 326 3.67 -8.48 -8.59
C CYS A 326 3.22 -9.27 -9.83
N THR A 327 4.05 -9.33 -10.88
CA THR A 327 3.76 -10.14 -12.07
C THR A 327 3.68 -11.63 -11.73
N GLY A 328 4.60 -12.11 -10.87
CA GLY A 328 4.61 -13.48 -10.39
C GLY A 328 3.38 -13.81 -9.56
N LEU A 329 2.98 -12.96 -8.61
CA LEU A 329 1.81 -13.15 -7.74
C LEU A 329 0.49 -13.12 -8.52
N ALA A 330 0.36 -12.26 -9.54
CA ALA A 330 -0.80 -12.26 -10.42
C ALA A 330 -0.97 -13.60 -11.16
N LEU A 331 0.13 -14.21 -11.59
CA LEU A 331 0.15 -15.51 -12.28
C LEU A 331 0.01 -16.70 -11.30
N HIS A 332 0.66 -16.66 -10.13
CA HIS A 332 0.65 -17.73 -9.13
C HIS A 332 -0.68 -17.80 -8.36
N SER A 333 -1.37 -16.66 -8.18
CA SER A 333 -2.74 -16.57 -7.67
C SER A 333 -3.71 -17.39 -8.53
N TRP A 334 -3.55 -17.31 -9.85
CA TRP A 334 -4.33 -18.08 -10.80
C TRP A 334 -4.10 -19.60 -10.67
N GLU A 335 -2.84 -20.01 -10.51
CA GLU A 335 -2.45 -21.42 -10.36
C GLU A 335 -2.88 -22.02 -9.00
N SER A 336 -2.72 -21.27 -7.91
CA SER A 336 -3.14 -21.74 -6.57
C SER A 336 -4.66 -21.78 -6.40
N CYS A 337 -5.41 -20.85 -7.00
CA CYS A 337 -6.89 -20.86 -7.01
C CYS A 337 -7.47 -22.05 -7.77
N THR A 338 -6.85 -22.42 -8.90
CA THR A 338 -7.31 -23.56 -9.71
C THR A 338 -6.97 -24.90 -9.05
N ARG A 339 -5.84 -24.99 -8.33
CA ARG A 339 -5.48 -26.18 -7.54
C ARG A 339 -6.42 -26.41 -6.35
N THR A 340 -6.91 -25.35 -5.69
CA THR A 340 -7.92 -25.47 -4.62
C THR A 340 -9.29 -25.91 -5.15
N ARG A 341 -9.65 -25.55 -6.39
CA ARG A 341 -10.87 -26.03 -7.06
C ARG A 341 -10.80 -27.54 -7.32
N ARG A 342 -9.65 -28.04 -7.79
CA ARG A 342 -9.42 -29.48 -8.04
C ARG A 342 -9.62 -30.32 -6.78
N GLY A 343 -9.17 -29.83 -5.62
CA GLY A 343 -9.34 -30.48 -4.32
C GLY A 343 -10.78 -30.51 -3.79
N ARG A 344 -11.66 -29.57 -4.20
CA ARG A 344 -13.09 -29.57 -3.82
C ARG A 344 -13.96 -30.42 -4.75
N THR A 345 -13.59 -30.56 -6.02
CA THR A 345 -14.32 -31.42 -6.97
C THR A 345 -14.00 -32.91 -6.83
N SER A 346 -12.91 -33.27 -6.14
CA SER A 346 -12.50 -34.66 -5.93
C SER A 346 -12.99 -35.29 -4.61
N SER A 347 -13.77 -34.59 -3.78
CA SER A 347 -14.27 -35.14 -2.51
C SER A 347 -15.73 -35.59 -2.63
N LEU A 348 -15.95 -36.83 -3.10
CA LEU A 348 -17.12 -37.63 -2.71
C LEU A 348 -16.88 -38.16 -1.27
N PRO A 349 -17.91 -38.35 -0.43
CA PRO A 349 -17.73 -38.57 0.99
C PRO A 349 -17.36 -40.03 1.27
N SER A 350 -16.07 -40.30 1.49
CA SER A 350 -15.66 -41.54 2.16
C SER A 350 -15.60 -41.30 3.67
N THR A 351 -16.57 -41.89 4.37
CA THR A 351 -16.55 -42.14 5.81
C THR A 351 -15.24 -42.81 6.23
N THR A 352 -14.44 -42.14 7.04
CA THR A 352 -13.67 -42.67 8.19
C THR A 352 -12.87 -41.54 8.83
N GLY A 353 -12.88 -41.51 10.17
CA GLY A 353 -12.41 -40.39 10.98
C GLY A 353 -10.89 -40.23 11.05
N GLY A 354 -10.48 -39.01 11.39
CA GLY A 354 -9.10 -38.68 11.77
C GLY A 354 -8.77 -37.22 11.49
N ARG A 355 -8.99 -36.33 12.46
CA ARG A 355 -8.50 -34.95 12.39
C ARG A 355 -6.97 -34.96 12.36
N ARG A 356 -6.36 -34.46 11.28
CA ARG A 356 -4.99 -33.91 11.30
C ARG A 356 -5.01 -32.52 10.70
N TRP A 357 -4.62 -31.56 11.53
CA TRP A 357 -4.25 -30.20 11.10
C TRP A 357 -3.02 -30.28 10.20
N PRO A 358 -2.93 -29.53 9.08
CA PRO A 358 -1.73 -29.52 8.27
C PRO A 358 -0.69 -28.59 8.90
N SER A 359 0.37 -29.21 9.43
CA SER A 359 1.69 -28.63 9.63
C SER A 359 2.52 -28.74 8.34
N SER A 360 3.58 -27.93 8.25
CA SER A 360 4.61 -27.84 7.20
C SER A 360 4.23 -26.94 5.99
N TRP A 361 4.75 -25.72 5.89
CA TRP A 361 6.14 -25.25 5.71
C TRP A 361 6.50 -25.08 4.23
N CYS A 362 7.02 -23.88 3.95
CA CYS A 362 7.59 -23.46 2.68
C CYS A 362 8.54 -24.52 2.11
N THR A 363 8.10 -25.19 1.06
CA THR A 363 8.98 -25.90 0.13
C THR A 363 8.73 -25.32 -1.26
N TRP A 364 9.79 -24.75 -1.82
CA TRP A 364 9.88 -24.46 -3.24
C TRP A 364 9.76 -25.80 -3.98
N VAL A 365 8.56 -26.08 -4.50
CA VAL A 365 8.30 -27.24 -5.35
C VAL A 365 8.55 -26.81 -6.80
N PRO A 366 9.21 -27.63 -7.64
CA PRO A 366 9.49 -27.28 -9.02
C PRO A 366 8.17 -27.10 -9.77
N ALA A 367 8.08 -26.02 -10.56
CA ALA A 367 7.01 -25.88 -11.54
C ALA A 367 6.98 -27.13 -12.44
N CYS A 368 5.76 -27.61 -12.66
CA CYS A 368 5.35 -28.97 -13.08
C CYS A 368 5.89 -29.43 -14.46
N PRO A 369 5.67 -30.73 -14.82
CA PRO A 369 6.62 -31.65 -15.45
C PRO A 369 7.05 -31.34 -16.87
#